data_AF-A0A0S8I9I6-F1
#
_entry.id   AF-A0A0S8I9I6-F1
#
_cell.length_a   1.000
_cell.length_b   1.000
_cell.length_c   1.000
_cell.angle_alpha   90.00
_cell.angle_beta   90.00
_cell.angle_gamma   90.00
#
_symmetry.space_group_name_H-M   'P 1'
#
loop_
_entity.id
_entity.type
_entity.pdbx_description
1 polymer ?
#
loop_
_entity_poly.entity_id
_entity_poly.type
_entity_poly.pdbx_seq_one_letter_code
_entity_poly.pdbx_strand_id
1 'polypeptide(L)'
;MENQPYDREAYYRIGKIYYTKVKYLSAYETGTLFDGYRDDRSHLDKFIEIFKGLIEHYPDDKDGHLFLGLGYLRLKDYSQAYRHFDKAKSLMPDEELALFTNIGYLKAGAIAQKEFHSFESDTSGFFYHRDPLYLTPYNEREMEHYCRVAEANLLFSNPNNGIEGWKTEQGKILIKYGPPKNRVKAKNDAMLVTTSLHGLLESVNRGNIGAAKMLDTFGLSFDFWHYDDFAFVFSKGFGSPDYNYKLSVWNGMNLNEIAQDEEEKYPEYYDYEPKGLFRGEKGRTRMEVYYGVPFNKVKFEEEGEYYYGNYEVGVFLHDRNWKRTLEDVQYKDLQFKVTGIDTSSDAFTVDQLINHVEPDSYYFAVEIQDRYSDNVGTYRDTVNVEEYGYETLQISDIQTAFNIKMLDSLGAVTRENLIITPNPPRFYRANQPIYIYYEI
;
A
#
# COMPACT_ATOMS: atom_id res chain seq x y z
N MET A 1 37.36 -9.91 32.22
CA MET A 1 36.21 -9.71 31.33
C MET A 1 36.12 -8.22 31.11
N GLU A 2 36.74 -7.75 30.03
CA GLU A 2 36.72 -6.32 29.66
C GLU A 2 35.62 -6.09 28.63
N ASN A 3 35.10 -4.87 28.56
CA ASN A 3 34.04 -4.53 27.61
C ASN A 3 34.53 -4.76 26.18
N GLN A 4 33.86 -5.63 25.43
CA GLN A 4 33.94 -5.55 23.97
C GLN A 4 33.20 -4.27 23.52
N PRO A 5 33.75 -3.50 22.56
CA PRO A 5 33.03 -2.39 21.98
C PRO A 5 31.76 -2.91 21.28
N TYR A 6 30.72 -2.08 21.27
CA TYR A 6 29.37 -2.37 20.78
C TYR A 6 29.37 -3.07 19.40
N ASP A 7 29.23 -4.39 19.36
CA ASP A 7 29.28 -5.15 18.11
C ASP A 7 28.07 -4.83 17.21
N ARG A 8 28.31 -4.06 16.14
CA ARG A 8 27.35 -3.77 15.08
C ARG A 8 26.59 -5.03 14.65
N GLU A 9 27.29 -6.13 14.40
CA GLU A 9 26.68 -7.38 13.94
C GLU A 9 25.78 -8.02 15.03
N ALA A 10 26.00 -7.73 16.32
CA ALA A 10 25.08 -8.13 17.38
C ALA A 10 23.73 -7.41 17.27
N TYR A 11 23.73 -6.08 17.03
CA TYR A 11 22.48 -5.35 16.78
C TYR A 11 21.73 -5.90 15.56
N TYR A 12 22.44 -6.19 14.47
CA TYR A 12 21.85 -6.76 13.25
C TYR A 12 21.23 -8.13 13.51
N ARG A 13 21.97 -9.05 14.16
CA ARG A 13 21.48 -10.40 14.49
C ARG A 13 20.29 -10.35 15.46
N ILE A 14 20.32 -9.52 16.50
CA ILE A 14 19.23 -9.41 17.47
C ILE A 14 18.01 -8.73 16.83
N GLY A 15 18.20 -7.64 16.08
CA GLY A 15 17.15 -6.97 15.32
C GLY A 15 16.46 -7.91 14.32
N LYS A 16 17.23 -8.68 13.55
CA LYS A 16 16.72 -9.74 12.66
C LYS A 16 15.86 -10.76 13.42
N ILE A 17 16.28 -11.20 14.61
CA ILE A 17 15.48 -12.10 15.46
C ILE A 17 14.13 -11.45 15.82
N TYR A 18 14.11 -10.20 16.30
CA TYR A 18 12.86 -9.52 16.64
C TYR A 18 11.96 -9.30 15.43
N TYR A 19 12.51 -8.89 14.28
CA TYR A 19 11.73 -8.76 13.03
C TYR A 19 11.15 -10.10 12.56
N THR A 20 11.91 -11.20 12.67
CA THR A 20 11.36 -12.52 12.37
C THR A 20 10.25 -12.95 13.32
N LYS A 21 10.18 -12.43 14.56
CA LYS A 21 9.06 -12.70 15.48
C LYS A 21 7.80 -11.89 15.17
N VAL A 22 7.94 -10.69 14.59
CA VAL A 22 6.79 -9.94 14.02
C VAL A 22 6.08 -10.78 12.95
N LYS A 23 6.84 -11.57 12.19
CA LYS A 23 6.32 -12.33 11.04
C LYS A 23 6.11 -13.82 11.29
N TYR A 24 6.77 -14.42 12.28
CA TYR A 24 6.77 -15.87 12.49
C TYR A 24 6.78 -16.21 13.98
N LEU A 25 5.63 -16.66 14.49
CA LEU A 25 5.63 -17.60 15.60
C LEU A 25 6.26 -18.92 15.13
N SER A 26 6.99 -19.59 16.02
CA SER A 26 7.51 -20.94 15.77
C SER A 26 6.85 -21.92 16.72
N ALA A 27 6.07 -22.88 16.21
CA ALA A 27 5.78 -24.09 16.97
C ALA A 27 7.02 -24.98 17.07
N TYR A 28 7.89 -24.65 18.02
CA TYR A 28 8.74 -25.66 18.65
C TYR A 28 7.94 -26.54 19.64
N GLU A 29 6.63 -26.28 19.82
CA GLU A 29 5.78 -26.96 20.82
C GLU A 29 4.61 -27.79 20.22
N THR A 30 4.17 -27.57 18.97
CA THR A 30 2.92 -28.17 18.43
C THR A 30 2.96 -28.75 17.00
N GLY A 31 4.06 -28.60 16.23
CA GLY A 31 4.31 -29.44 15.05
C GLY A 31 3.46 -29.22 13.78
N THR A 32 2.87 -28.03 13.56
CA THR A 32 2.21 -27.67 12.28
C THR A 32 2.67 -26.28 11.77
N LEU A 33 2.30 -25.91 10.53
CA LEU A 33 2.68 -24.69 9.79
C LEU A 33 2.36 -23.37 10.52
N PHE A 34 3.02 -22.28 10.10
CA PHE A 34 2.76 -20.92 10.56
C PHE A 34 2.38 -19.96 9.43
N ASP A 35 1.72 -18.87 9.84
CA ASP A 35 0.61 -18.25 9.13
C ASP A 35 0.61 -16.73 9.36
N GLY A 36 0.37 -15.96 8.29
CA GLY A 36 0.15 -14.52 8.29
C GLY A 36 1.39 -13.62 8.46
N TYR A 37 1.40 -12.49 7.77
CA TYR A 37 1.98 -11.27 8.36
C TYR A 37 1.10 -10.84 9.53
N ARG A 38 1.69 -10.63 10.71
CA ARG A 38 1.02 -9.99 11.85
C ARG A 38 1.65 -8.65 12.17
N ASP A 39 0.81 -7.70 12.53
CA ASP A 39 1.20 -6.44 13.15
C ASP A 39 1.46 -6.67 14.65
N ASP A 40 2.58 -7.34 14.97
CA ASP A 40 3.03 -7.47 16.36
C ASP A 40 3.80 -6.23 16.79
N ARG A 41 3.04 -5.24 17.28
CA ARG A 41 3.55 -3.98 17.82
C ARG A 41 4.67 -4.19 18.86
N SER A 42 4.57 -5.18 19.74
CA SER A 42 5.55 -5.39 20.82
C SER A 42 6.89 -5.96 20.34
N HIS A 43 6.90 -6.66 19.21
CA HIS A 43 8.14 -7.07 18.54
C HIS A 43 8.68 -5.99 17.60
N LEU A 44 7.82 -5.14 17.01
CA LEU A 44 8.21 -3.94 16.25
C LEU A 44 8.83 -2.85 17.15
N ASP A 45 8.26 -2.57 18.32
CA ASP A 45 8.78 -1.59 19.29
C ASP A 45 10.22 -1.95 19.69
N LYS A 46 10.47 -3.22 20.02
CA LYS A 46 11.81 -3.73 20.39
C LYS A 46 12.77 -3.75 19.21
N PHE A 47 12.29 -4.05 18.00
CA PHE A 47 13.07 -3.95 16.77
C PHE A 47 13.57 -2.50 16.55
N ILE A 48 12.70 -1.51 16.76
CA ILE A 48 13.05 -0.08 16.70
C ILE A 48 14.00 0.31 17.84
N GLU A 49 13.79 -0.19 19.07
CA GLU A 49 14.69 0.04 20.22
C GLU A 49 16.12 -0.43 19.92
N ILE A 50 16.28 -1.62 19.32
CA ILE A 50 17.58 -2.18 18.93
C ILE A 50 18.28 -1.28 17.91
N PHE A 51 17.60 -0.88 16.84
CA PHE A 51 18.24 -0.05 15.81
C PHE A 51 18.43 1.42 16.22
N LYS A 52 17.69 1.93 17.21
CA LYS A 52 18.02 3.18 17.92
C LYS A 52 19.34 3.06 18.66
N GLY A 53 19.50 2.04 19.50
CA GLY A 53 20.76 1.78 20.21
C GLY A 53 21.96 1.54 19.29
N LEU A 54 21.73 1.04 18.06
CA LEU A 54 22.76 0.99 17.03
C LEU A 54 23.16 2.41 16.58
N ILE A 55 22.21 3.24 16.13
CA ILE A 55 22.55 4.57 15.58
C ILE A 55 23.04 5.56 16.66
N GLU A 56 22.76 5.31 17.94
CA GLU A 56 23.36 6.05 19.06
C GLU A 56 24.88 5.81 19.18
N HIS A 57 25.37 4.64 18.75
CA HIS A 57 26.80 4.31 18.69
C HIS A 57 27.40 4.49 17.30
N TYR A 58 26.58 4.41 16.25
CA TYR A 58 26.98 4.51 14.85
C TYR A 58 26.03 5.43 14.05
N PRO A 59 26.12 6.77 14.20
CA PRO A 59 25.12 7.71 13.66
C PRO A 59 25.03 7.79 12.12
N ASP A 60 26.08 7.32 11.43
CA ASP A 60 26.17 7.25 9.97
C ASP A 60 26.07 5.81 9.45
N ASP A 61 25.46 4.90 10.21
CA ASP A 61 25.21 3.52 9.77
C ASP A 61 24.02 3.41 8.83
N LYS A 62 24.29 3.17 7.53
CA LYS A 62 23.26 3.20 6.48
C LYS A 62 22.12 2.19 6.71
N ASP A 63 22.43 0.94 7.07
CA ASP A 63 21.38 -0.07 7.27
C ASP A 63 20.69 0.04 8.64
N GLY A 64 21.35 0.63 9.65
CA GLY A 64 20.71 1.04 10.91
C GLY A 64 19.58 2.05 10.68
N HIS A 65 19.83 3.08 9.86
CA HIS A 65 18.78 4.01 9.42
C HIS A 65 17.74 3.31 8.52
N LEU A 66 18.16 2.46 7.58
CA LEU A 66 17.24 1.71 6.71
C LEU A 66 16.26 0.83 7.49
N PHE A 67 16.75 0.16 8.54
CA PHE A 67 15.96 -0.73 9.39
C PHE A 67 15.10 0.03 10.40
N LEU A 68 15.47 1.24 10.82
CA LEU A 68 14.54 2.14 11.49
C LEU A 68 13.41 2.59 10.56
N GLY A 69 13.71 2.92 9.30
CA GLY A 69 12.69 3.23 8.29
C GLY A 69 11.68 2.10 8.13
N LEU A 70 12.18 0.87 7.95
CA LEU A 70 11.41 -0.38 7.92
C LEU A 70 10.52 -0.56 9.17
N GLY A 71 11.06 -0.31 10.37
CA GLY A 71 10.30 -0.46 11.63
C GLY A 71 9.18 0.56 11.76
N TYR A 72 9.50 1.84 11.54
CA TYR A 72 8.54 2.92 11.60
C TYR A 72 7.42 2.79 10.55
N LEU A 73 7.75 2.37 9.31
CA LEU A 73 6.74 2.16 8.28
C LEU A 73 5.78 1.01 8.63
N ARG A 74 6.29 -0.07 9.23
CA ARG A 74 5.45 -1.19 9.69
C ARG A 74 4.56 -0.81 10.89
N LEU A 75 4.92 0.24 11.64
CA LEU A 75 4.06 0.91 12.63
C LEU A 75 3.16 2.04 12.07
N LYS A 76 3.19 2.29 10.75
CA LYS A 76 2.51 3.41 10.05
C LYS A 76 2.96 4.82 10.45
N ASP A 77 4.12 4.97 11.09
CA ASP A 77 4.73 6.28 11.33
C ASP A 77 5.50 6.71 10.07
N TYR A 78 4.75 7.17 9.06
CA TYR A 78 5.29 7.59 7.77
C TYR A 78 6.33 8.72 7.90
N SER A 79 6.17 9.62 8.89
CA SER A 79 7.07 10.76 9.07
C SER A 79 8.45 10.34 9.59
N GLN A 80 8.50 9.44 10.58
CA GLN A 80 9.76 8.86 11.03
C GLN A 80 10.33 7.89 9.99
N ALA A 81 9.49 7.10 9.32
CA ALA A 81 9.90 6.17 8.27
C ALA A 81 10.63 6.90 7.14
N TYR A 82 10.01 7.93 6.57
CA TYR A 82 10.59 8.73 5.50
C TYR A 82 11.93 9.36 5.92
N ARG A 83 12.00 9.97 7.11
CA ARG A 83 13.23 10.60 7.62
C ARG A 83 14.38 9.60 7.76
N HIS A 84 14.11 8.39 8.24
CA HIS A 84 15.12 7.35 8.38
C HIS A 84 15.51 6.73 7.03
N PHE A 85 14.56 6.52 6.11
CA PHE A 85 14.89 6.11 4.74
C PHE A 85 15.72 7.17 3.99
N ASP A 86 15.43 8.46 4.16
CA ASP A 86 16.18 9.53 3.49
C ASP A 86 17.61 9.66 4.01
N LYS A 87 17.80 9.61 5.34
CA LYS A 87 19.13 9.52 5.94
C LYS A 87 19.87 8.23 5.50
N ALA A 88 19.19 7.10 5.36
CA ALA A 88 19.79 5.87 4.83
C ALA A 88 20.27 6.04 3.37
N LYS A 89 19.41 6.57 2.48
CA LYS A 89 19.75 6.91 1.09
C LYS A 89 20.96 7.86 1.01
N SER A 90 21.03 8.86 1.88
CA SER A 90 22.16 9.82 1.95
C SER A 90 23.52 9.20 2.35
N LEU A 91 23.51 7.96 2.84
CA LEU A 91 24.68 7.19 3.29
C LEU A 91 25.00 5.99 2.39
N MET A 92 24.21 5.74 1.35
CA MET A 92 24.37 4.60 0.44
C MET A 92 25.33 4.90 -0.71
N PRO A 93 26.12 3.92 -1.17
CA PRO A 93 26.82 4.02 -2.45
C PRO A 93 25.82 3.99 -3.62
N ASP A 94 26.21 4.56 -4.76
CA ASP A 94 25.35 4.69 -5.95
C ASP A 94 24.67 3.37 -6.37
N GLU A 95 25.37 2.24 -6.28
CA GLU A 95 24.84 0.90 -6.61
C GLU A 95 23.65 0.50 -5.73
N GLU A 96 23.67 0.87 -4.45
CA GLU A 96 22.57 0.61 -3.52
C GLU A 96 21.48 1.68 -3.62
N LEU A 97 21.86 2.96 -3.63
CA LEU A 97 20.93 4.09 -3.70
C LEU A 97 20.00 3.95 -4.92
N ALA A 98 20.55 3.58 -6.06
CA ALA A 98 19.78 3.46 -7.28
C ALA A 98 18.78 2.29 -7.27
N LEU A 99 18.85 1.33 -6.33
CA LEU A 99 17.79 0.32 -6.13
C LEU A 99 16.48 0.93 -5.64
N PHE A 100 16.58 1.96 -4.78
CA PHE A 100 15.43 2.65 -4.22
C PHE A 100 14.69 3.47 -5.28
N THR A 101 15.39 3.92 -6.33
CA THR A 101 14.82 4.62 -7.48
C THR A 101 14.54 3.74 -8.70
N ASN A 102 15.00 2.48 -8.73
CA ASN A 102 14.91 1.62 -9.92
C ASN A 102 13.65 0.75 -9.90
N ILE A 103 12.84 0.92 -10.95
CA ILE A 103 11.57 0.22 -11.16
C ILE A 103 11.72 -1.06 -11.99
N GLY A 104 12.93 -1.39 -12.46
CA GLY A 104 13.22 -2.54 -13.31
C GLY A 104 12.85 -3.90 -12.71
N TYR A 105 12.97 -4.08 -11.39
CA TYR A 105 12.47 -5.29 -10.70
C TYR A 105 10.93 -5.36 -10.61
N LEU A 106 10.25 -4.21 -10.71
CA LEU A 106 8.80 -4.08 -10.59
C LEU A 106 8.10 -4.29 -11.95
N LYS A 107 8.72 -3.84 -13.05
CA LYS A 107 8.26 -4.07 -14.44
C LYS A 107 8.06 -5.56 -14.77
N ALA A 108 7.19 -5.85 -15.73
CA ALA A 108 6.96 -7.21 -16.24
C ALA A 108 8.19 -7.76 -17.00
N GLY A 109 8.36 -9.09 -17.01
CA GLY A 109 9.54 -9.76 -17.54
C GLY A 109 10.82 -9.58 -16.70
N ALA A 110 10.71 -9.08 -15.46
CA ALA A 110 11.86 -8.89 -14.58
C ALA A 110 12.40 -10.22 -14.02
N ILE A 111 11.54 -11.23 -13.85
CA ILE A 111 11.95 -12.54 -13.29
C ILE A 111 12.80 -13.32 -14.30
N ALA A 112 12.62 -13.08 -15.60
CA ALA A 112 13.44 -13.65 -16.66
C ALA A 112 14.88 -13.07 -16.71
N GLN A 113 15.12 -11.88 -16.12
CA GLN A 113 16.41 -11.20 -16.16
C GLN A 113 17.35 -11.76 -15.09
N LYS A 114 18.29 -12.61 -15.54
CA LYS A 114 19.26 -13.30 -14.68
C LYS A 114 20.26 -12.34 -14.02
N GLU A 115 20.62 -11.27 -14.73
CA GLU A 115 21.52 -10.21 -14.29
C GLU A 115 20.81 -8.87 -14.32
N PHE A 116 21.17 -8.00 -13.38
CA PHE A 116 20.62 -6.66 -13.23
C PHE A 116 21.38 -5.71 -14.16
N HIS A 117 20.79 -5.39 -15.31
CA HIS A 117 21.51 -4.75 -16.42
C HIS A 117 21.33 -3.23 -16.55
N SER A 118 20.35 -2.62 -15.88
CA SER A 118 20.17 -1.16 -15.93
C SER A 118 19.56 -0.58 -14.64
N PHE A 119 20.08 0.57 -14.24
CA PHE A 119 19.46 1.45 -13.26
C PHE A 119 18.47 2.39 -13.97
N GLU A 120 17.30 1.87 -14.35
CA GLU A 120 16.21 2.72 -14.84
C GLU A 120 15.57 3.45 -13.64
N SER A 121 16.17 4.60 -13.28
CA SER A 121 15.55 5.60 -12.42
C SER A 121 14.13 5.92 -12.90
N ASP A 122 13.19 6.14 -11.98
CA ASP A 122 11.79 6.42 -12.31
C ASP A 122 11.57 7.79 -13.01
N THR A 123 11.90 7.85 -14.30
CA THR A 123 11.55 8.94 -15.21
C THR A 123 10.11 8.84 -15.72
N SER A 124 9.39 7.78 -15.35
CA SER A 124 7.98 7.54 -15.70
C SER A 124 7.00 8.08 -14.67
N GLY A 125 7.46 8.42 -13.46
CA GLY A 125 6.60 8.63 -12.31
C GLY A 125 5.80 7.37 -11.92
N PHE A 126 6.33 6.17 -12.20
CA PHE A 126 5.77 4.87 -11.84
C PHE A 126 5.24 4.85 -10.41
N PHE A 127 6.03 5.32 -9.43
CA PHE A 127 5.61 5.38 -8.03
C PHE A 127 4.49 6.39 -7.83
N TYR A 128 4.55 7.53 -8.52
CA TYR A 128 3.58 8.60 -8.41
C TYR A 128 2.21 8.25 -9.01
N HIS A 129 2.16 7.50 -10.12
CA HIS A 129 0.91 6.94 -10.68
C HIS A 129 0.27 5.86 -9.79
N ARG A 130 0.97 5.44 -8.72
CA ARG A 130 0.58 4.36 -7.78
C ARG A 130 0.56 4.84 -6.34
N ASP A 131 0.59 6.15 -6.13
CA ASP A 131 0.46 6.76 -4.82
C ASP A 131 -0.90 6.37 -4.24
N PRO A 132 -0.99 5.65 -3.11
CA PRO A 132 -2.27 5.25 -2.57
C PRO A 132 -2.96 6.41 -1.85
N LEU A 133 -2.25 7.51 -1.51
CA LEU A 133 -2.80 8.66 -0.79
C LEU A 133 -1.99 9.97 -1.05
N TYR A 134 -2.29 10.70 -2.13
CA TYR A 134 -1.74 12.05 -2.39
C TYR A 134 -1.96 13.07 -1.26
N LEU A 135 -2.94 12.80 -0.38
CA LEU A 135 -3.21 13.51 0.87
C LEU A 135 -2.02 13.57 1.83
N THR A 136 -1.08 12.61 1.79
CA THR A 136 0.12 12.67 2.62
C THR A 136 1.31 13.23 1.84
N PRO A 137 2.29 13.88 2.52
CA PRO A 137 3.49 14.39 1.87
C PRO A 137 4.51 13.29 1.52
N TYR A 138 4.15 12.00 1.59
CA TYR A 138 5.04 10.87 1.43
C TYR A 138 4.40 9.78 0.55
N ASN A 139 4.98 9.47 -0.60
CA ASN A 139 4.44 8.41 -1.47
C ASN A 139 4.55 7.03 -0.79
N GLU A 140 3.45 6.44 -0.32
CA GLU A 140 3.55 5.20 0.47
C GLU A 140 3.94 3.99 -0.39
N ARG A 141 3.69 4.03 -1.71
CA ARG A 141 4.10 2.98 -2.65
C ARG A 141 5.62 2.96 -2.87
N GLU A 142 6.26 4.11 -2.88
CA GLU A 142 7.71 4.30 -2.87
C GLU A 142 8.30 3.86 -1.53
N MET A 143 7.73 4.32 -0.41
CA MET A 143 8.18 3.90 0.92
C MET A 143 8.05 2.39 1.14
N GLU A 144 6.99 1.73 0.65
CA GLU A 144 6.88 0.26 0.70
C GLU A 144 7.92 -0.43 -0.21
N HIS A 145 8.32 0.17 -1.35
CA HIS A 145 9.46 -0.34 -2.11
C HIS A 145 10.76 -0.25 -1.31
N TYR A 146 11.04 0.90 -0.69
CA TYR A 146 12.19 1.08 0.21
C TYR A 146 12.16 0.05 1.36
N CYS A 147 10.96 -0.20 1.91
CA CYS A 147 10.70 -1.15 2.99
C CYS A 147 10.97 -2.60 2.57
N ARG A 148 10.65 -2.99 1.33
CA ARG A 148 10.95 -4.32 0.80
C ARG A 148 12.44 -4.51 0.49
N VAL A 149 13.14 -3.47 0.03
CA VAL A 149 14.62 -3.51 -0.13
C VAL A 149 15.28 -3.67 1.26
N ALA A 150 14.83 -2.91 2.26
CA ALA A 150 15.26 -3.05 3.64
C ALA A 150 15.01 -4.47 4.18
N GLU A 151 13.80 -4.98 4.02
CA GLU A 151 13.43 -6.32 4.48
C GLU A 151 14.19 -7.43 3.74
N ALA A 152 14.43 -7.28 2.44
CA ALA A 152 15.23 -8.21 1.65
C ALA A 152 16.65 -8.32 2.22
N ASN A 153 17.31 -7.20 2.49
CA ASN A 153 18.65 -7.19 3.08
C ASN A 153 18.65 -7.77 4.51
N LEU A 154 17.74 -7.30 5.37
CA LEU A 154 17.63 -7.81 6.74
C LEU A 154 17.41 -9.33 6.79
N LEU A 155 16.57 -9.88 5.91
CA LEU A 155 16.24 -11.31 5.91
C LEU A 155 17.26 -12.17 5.14
N PHE A 156 17.82 -11.70 4.02
CA PHE A 156 18.56 -12.54 3.06
C PHE A 156 20.04 -12.17 2.84
N SER A 157 20.54 -11.03 3.34
CA SER A 157 21.98 -10.72 3.23
C SER A 157 22.84 -11.75 3.97
N ASN A 158 24.04 -12.00 3.44
CA ASN A 158 25.15 -12.68 4.11
C ASN A 158 26.41 -11.79 4.04
N PRO A 159 26.66 -10.97 5.07
CA PRO A 159 27.82 -10.08 5.13
C PRO A 159 29.17 -10.79 4.94
N ASN A 160 29.32 -12.02 5.46
CA ASN A 160 30.58 -12.77 5.40
C ASN A 160 31.06 -13.07 3.97
N ASN A 161 30.14 -13.09 2.99
CA ASN A 161 30.44 -13.33 1.59
C ASN A 161 30.18 -12.09 0.70
N GLY A 162 29.87 -10.93 1.29
CA GLY A 162 29.53 -9.70 0.54
C GLY A 162 28.27 -9.81 -0.32
N ILE A 163 27.31 -10.66 0.08
CA ILE A 163 26.07 -10.89 -0.68
C ILE A 163 24.93 -10.15 0.00
N GLU A 164 24.43 -9.08 -0.62
CA GLU A 164 23.23 -8.40 -0.16
C GLU A 164 21.95 -9.16 -0.50
N GLY A 165 20.95 -9.02 0.36
CA GLY A 165 19.71 -9.79 0.30
C GLY A 165 18.90 -9.52 -0.96
N TRP A 166 18.90 -8.28 -1.45
CA TRP A 166 18.31 -7.92 -2.75
C TRP A 166 18.92 -8.68 -3.94
N LYS A 167 20.19 -9.13 -3.85
CA LYS A 167 20.85 -9.95 -4.88
C LYS A 167 20.42 -11.43 -4.85
N THR A 168 19.72 -11.87 -3.81
CA THR A 168 19.19 -13.25 -3.70
C THR A 168 17.83 -13.38 -4.42
N GLU A 169 17.48 -14.59 -4.89
CA GLU A 169 16.17 -14.78 -5.55
C GLU A 169 15.00 -14.51 -4.60
N GLN A 170 15.18 -14.79 -3.31
CA GLN A 170 14.17 -14.49 -2.28
C GLN A 170 13.99 -12.97 -2.11
N GLY A 171 15.09 -12.20 -2.14
CA GLY A 171 15.04 -10.74 -2.10
C GLY A 171 14.38 -10.12 -3.32
N LYS A 172 14.72 -10.59 -4.54
CA LYS A 172 14.06 -10.13 -5.78
C LYS A 172 12.54 -10.32 -5.74
N ILE A 173 12.09 -11.52 -5.36
CA ILE A 173 10.66 -11.86 -5.24
C ILE A 173 9.99 -11.03 -4.14
N LEU A 174 10.65 -10.80 -3.00
CA LEU A 174 10.14 -9.93 -1.93
C LEU A 174 10.00 -8.46 -2.39
N ILE A 175 10.95 -7.94 -3.16
CA ILE A 175 10.90 -6.57 -3.69
C ILE A 175 9.72 -6.43 -4.67
N LYS A 176 9.55 -7.39 -5.58
CA LYS A 176 8.47 -7.38 -6.57
C LYS A 176 7.08 -7.55 -5.96
N TYR A 177 6.84 -8.64 -5.23
CA TYR A 177 5.51 -9.02 -4.75
C TYR A 177 5.21 -8.65 -3.29
N GLY A 178 6.22 -8.22 -2.52
CA GLY A 178 6.09 -8.01 -1.08
C GLY A 178 6.17 -9.31 -0.28
N PRO A 179 6.00 -9.23 1.05
CA PRO A 179 5.95 -10.41 1.90
C PRO A 179 4.78 -11.33 1.52
N PRO A 180 4.97 -12.65 1.43
CA PRO A 180 3.88 -13.59 1.19
C PRO A 180 2.91 -13.61 2.37
N LYS A 181 1.64 -13.96 2.11
CA LYS A 181 0.65 -14.15 3.17
C LYS A 181 1.06 -15.28 4.11
N ASN A 182 1.46 -16.41 3.55
CA ASN A 182 1.91 -17.59 4.30
C ASN A 182 3.28 -18.09 3.83
N ARG A 183 4.12 -18.56 4.76
CA ARG A 183 5.48 -19.03 4.47
C ARG A 183 5.84 -20.29 5.25
N VAL A 184 6.30 -21.32 4.55
CA VAL A 184 6.63 -22.62 5.13
C VAL A 184 8.07 -22.99 4.79
N LYS A 185 8.93 -23.15 5.82
CA LYS A 185 10.27 -23.71 5.65
C LYS A 185 10.26 -25.20 6.00
N ALA A 186 10.62 -26.04 5.04
CA ALA A 186 10.68 -27.48 5.20
C ALA A 186 12.12 -28.00 5.12
N LYS A 187 12.44 -28.94 6.02
CA LYS A 187 13.64 -29.79 5.99
C LYS A 187 13.16 -31.24 6.12
N ASN A 188 13.81 -32.17 5.40
CA ASN A 188 13.63 -33.63 5.38
C ASN A 188 12.29 -34.13 5.97
N ASP A 189 12.22 -34.32 7.30
CA ASP A 189 11.13 -34.98 8.02
C ASP A 189 9.75 -34.31 7.87
N ALA A 190 9.72 -32.98 7.65
CA ALA A 190 8.48 -32.21 7.70
C ALA A 190 7.47 -32.59 6.60
N MET A 191 7.92 -33.07 5.43
CA MET A 191 7.05 -33.33 4.28
C MET A 191 6.08 -34.51 4.50
N LEU A 192 6.39 -35.41 5.45
CA LEU A 192 5.51 -36.49 5.90
C LEU A 192 4.41 -36.02 6.87
N VAL A 193 4.59 -34.85 7.51
CA VAL A 193 3.62 -34.28 8.45
C VAL A 193 2.67 -33.31 7.75
N THR A 194 3.15 -32.61 6.71
CA THR A 194 2.30 -31.73 5.86
C THR A 194 1.32 -32.50 4.98
N THR A 195 1.31 -33.83 5.01
CA THR A 195 0.40 -34.69 4.22
C THR A 195 -1.07 -34.68 4.72
N SER A 196 -1.43 -33.70 5.55
CA SER A 196 -2.80 -33.37 5.95
C SER A 196 -3.50 -32.33 5.06
N LEU A 197 -2.85 -31.85 3.98
CA LEU A 197 -3.54 -31.13 2.89
C LEU A 197 -4.48 -32.10 2.13
N HIS A 198 -5.70 -32.23 2.66
CA HIS A 198 -6.70 -33.26 2.35
C HIS A 198 -7.30 -33.21 0.92
N GLY A 199 -6.74 -32.41 0.01
CA GLY A 199 -7.15 -32.33 -1.41
C GLY A 199 -6.08 -32.77 -2.42
N LEU A 200 -4.79 -32.80 -2.05
CA LEU A 200 -3.70 -33.09 -3.01
C LEU A 200 -3.37 -34.58 -3.19
N LEU A 201 -3.99 -35.47 -2.40
CA LEU A 201 -3.69 -36.90 -2.43
C LEU A 201 -4.50 -37.71 -3.45
N GLU A 202 -5.65 -37.23 -3.94
CA GLU A 202 -6.43 -37.96 -4.96
C GLU A 202 -5.69 -38.05 -6.31
N SER A 203 -4.92 -37.02 -6.69
CA SER A 203 -4.11 -37.02 -7.91
C SER A 203 -2.84 -37.90 -7.80
N VAL A 204 -2.28 -38.04 -6.60
CA VAL A 204 -1.04 -38.79 -6.34
C VAL A 204 -1.30 -40.31 -6.19
N ASN A 205 -2.55 -40.73 -5.99
CA ASN A 205 -2.92 -42.13 -5.72
C ASN A 205 -2.88 -43.07 -6.95
N ARG A 206 -2.00 -42.79 -7.93
CA ARG A 206 -1.61 -43.68 -9.03
C ARG A 206 -0.10 -43.87 -9.14
N GLY A 207 0.51 -44.16 -7.98
CA GLY A 207 1.65 -45.08 -7.89
C GLY A 207 3.01 -44.54 -8.32
N ASN A 208 3.67 -43.76 -7.45
CA ASN A 208 5.13 -43.65 -7.51
C ASN A 208 5.80 -43.48 -6.13
N ILE A 209 5.87 -44.58 -5.38
CA ILE A 209 6.48 -44.66 -4.02
C ILE A 209 7.98 -44.28 -4.03
N GLY A 210 8.63 -44.27 -5.19
CA GLY A 210 10.04 -43.88 -5.33
C GLY A 210 10.33 -42.41 -5.01
N ALA A 211 9.41 -41.47 -5.29
CA ALA A 211 9.69 -40.03 -5.18
C ALA A 211 9.98 -39.58 -3.73
N ALA A 212 9.21 -40.08 -2.75
CA ALA A 212 9.43 -39.77 -1.34
C ALA A 212 10.80 -40.28 -0.84
N LYS A 213 11.20 -41.50 -1.21
CA LYS A 213 12.52 -42.06 -0.89
C LYS A 213 13.68 -41.34 -1.60
N MET A 214 13.42 -40.73 -2.76
CA MET A 214 14.44 -39.97 -3.48
C MET A 214 14.78 -38.67 -2.73
N LEU A 215 13.76 -37.94 -2.26
CA LEU A 215 13.94 -36.70 -1.48
C LEU A 215 14.69 -36.92 -0.16
N ASP A 216 14.36 -38.01 0.54
CA ASP A 216 15.01 -38.49 1.78
C ASP A 216 16.54 -38.66 1.63
N THR A 217 17.01 -38.97 0.40
CA THR A 217 18.43 -39.25 0.13
C THR A 217 19.30 -38.00 -0.11
N PHE A 218 18.70 -36.84 -0.48
CA PHE A 218 19.45 -35.68 -1.00
C PHE A 218 19.53 -34.45 -0.08
N GLY A 219 18.94 -34.49 1.12
CA GLY A 219 19.13 -33.46 2.15
C GLY A 219 18.75 -32.03 1.73
N LEU A 220 17.72 -31.91 0.87
CA LEU A 220 17.24 -30.64 0.33
C LEU A 220 16.46 -29.85 1.40
N SER A 221 16.55 -28.52 1.35
CA SER A 221 15.69 -27.63 2.13
C SER A 221 14.82 -26.79 1.19
N PHE A 222 13.56 -26.57 1.57
CA PHE A 222 12.57 -25.81 0.79
C PHE A 222 11.98 -24.65 1.59
N ASP A 223 11.58 -23.59 0.89
CA ASP A 223 10.92 -22.41 1.43
C ASP A 223 9.74 -22.06 0.49
N PHE A 224 8.51 -22.31 0.94
CA PHE A 224 7.26 -22.11 0.19
C PHE A 224 6.64 -20.76 0.58
N TRP A 225 6.29 -19.94 -0.40
CA TRP A 225 5.77 -18.58 -0.22
C TRP A 225 4.42 -18.48 -0.94
N HIS A 226 3.34 -18.25 -0.20
CA HIS A 226 1.97 -18.25 -0.72
C HIS A 226 1.40 -16.83 -0.75
N TYR A 227 0.82 -16.46 -1.89
CA TYR A 227 0.00 -15.27 -2.09
C TYR A 227 -1.48 -15.71 -2.23
N ASP A 228 -2.37 -14.89 -2.76
CA ASP A 228 -3.79 -15.27 -2.93
C ASP A 228 -3.97 -16.31 -4.05
N ASP A 229 -3.54 -15.96 -5.27
CA ASP A 229 -3.78 -16.77 -6.47
C ASP A 229 -2.61 -17.70 -6.84
N PHE A 230 -1.40 -17.43 -6.34
CA PHE A 230 -0.17 -18.12 -6.73
C PHE A 230 0.81 -18.36 -5.56
N ALA A 231 1.83 -19.18 -5.79
CA ALA A 231 2.88 -19.47 -4.81
C ALA A 231 4.24 -19.73 -5.45
N PHE A 232 5.32 -19.28 -4.79
CA PHE A 232 6.70 -19.57 -5.17
C PHE A 232 7.30 -20.63 -4.25
N VAL A 233 8.16 -21.49 -4.80
CA VAL A 233 8.93 -22.46 -4.00
C VAL A 233 10.41 -22.29 -4.32
N PHE A 234 11.18 -21.97 -3.29
CA PHE A 234 12.63 -21.96 -3.37
C PHE A 234 13.20 -23.27 -2.79
N SER A 235 14.30 -23.74 -3.35
CA SER A 235 15.06 -24.88 -2.84
C SER A 235 16.55 -24.57 -2.72
N LYS A 236 17.23 -25.31 -1.84
CA LYS A 236 18.70 -25.35 -1.78
C LYS A 236 19.18 -26.78 -1.54
N GLY A 237 20.38 -27.10 -2.02
CA GLY A 237 21.01 -28.41 -1.87
C GLY A 237 21.53 -28.67 -0.45
N PHE A 238 21.82 -29.93 -0.13
CA PHE A 238 22.53 -30.28 1.10
C PHE A 238 23.86 -29.52 1.21
N GLY A 239 24.21 -29.08 2.42
CA GLY A 239 25.40 -28.25 2.67
C GLY A 239 25.37 -26.83 2.08
N SER A 240 24.34 -26.45 1.31
CA SER A 240 24.23 -25.10 0.76
C SER A 240 23.95 -24.07 1.88
N PRO A 241 24.58 -22.89 1.87
CA PRO A 241 24.28 -21.80 2.80
C PRO A 241 22.82 -21.36 2.76
N ASP A 242 22.32 -20.77 3.86
CA ASP A 242 20.92 -20.33 3.99
C ASP A 242 20.52 -19.15 3.09
N TYR A 243 21.47 -18.48 2.43
CA TYR A 243 21.20 -17.47 1.40
C TYR A 243 21.09 -18.06 -0.03
N ASN A 244 21.52 -19.32 -0.25
CA ASN A 244 21.60 -19.92 -1.59
C ASN A 244 20.31 -20.64 -2.00
N TYR A 245 19.16 -20.06 -1.65
CA TYR A 245 17.85 -20.51 -2.13
C TYR A 245 17.63 -20.03 -3.57
N LYS A 246 17.31 -20.96 -4.48
CA LYS A 246 16.96 -20.70 -5.88
C LYS A 246 15.54 -21.14 -6.17
N LEU A 247 14.87 -20.48 -7.12
CA LEU A 247 13.51 -20.84 -7.54
C LEU A 247 13.53 -22.25 -8.16
N SER A 248 12.68 -23.14 -7.65
CA SER A 248 12.84 -24.59 -7.82
C SER A 248 12.13 -25.15 -9.05
N VAL A 249 12.51 -26.37 -9.44
CA VAL A 249 11.59 -27.29 -10.15
C VAL A 249 10.90 -28.13 -9.08
N TRP A 250 9.58 -28.32 -9.16
CA TRP A 250 8.82 -29.17 -8.21
C TRP A 250 7.88 -30.10 -8.97
N ASN A 251 7.97 -31.40 -8.73
CA ASN A 251 7.21 -32.45 -9.44
C ASN A 251 7.23 -32.34 -10.98
N GLY A 252 8.32 -31.81 -11.55
CA GLY A 252 8.48 -31.61 -13.00
C GLY A 252 7.94 -30.28 -13.54
N MET A 253 7.25 -29.48 -12.73
CA MET A 253 6.87 -28.10 -13.07
C MET A 253 8.07 -27.17 -12.88
N ASN A 254 8.45 -26.44 -13.93
CA ASN A 254 9.48 -25.40 -13.84
C ASN A 254 8.87 -24.12 -13.27
N LEU A 255 9.13 -23.83 -11.99
CA LEU A 255 8.55 -22.65 -11.34
C LEU A 255 9.14 -21.33 -11.86
N ASN A 256 10.21 -21.36 -12.68
CA ASN A 256 10.72 -20.16 -13.37
C ASN A 256 9.83 -19.79 -14.56
N GLU A 257 9.31 -20.78 -15.29
CA GLU A 257 8.33 -20.56 -16.36
C GLU A 257 6.99 -20.13 -15.74
N ILE A 258 6.51 -20.84 -14.72
CA ILE A 258 5.27 -20.45 -14.02
C ILE A 258 5.39 -19.06 -13.36
N ALA A 259 6.54 -18.69 -12.81
CA ALA A 259 6.73 -17.33 -12.28
C ALA A 259 6.69 -16.24 -13.38
N GLN A 260 7.06 -16.58 -14.62
CA GLN A 260 6.93 -15.69 -15.77
C GLN A 260 5.45 -15.64 -16.24
N ASP A 261 4.77 -16.78 -16.31
CA ASP A 261 3.33 -16.86 -16.61
C ASP A 261 2.47 -16.07 -15.60
N GLU A 262 2.80 -16.11 -14.30
CA GLU A 262 2.14 -15.30 -13.28
C GLU A 262 2.58 -13.82 -13.30
N GLU A 263 3.80 -13.50 -13.74
CA GLU A 263 4.25 -12.12 -13.98
C GLU A 263 3.53 -11.48 -15.19
N GLU A 264 3.14 -12.26 -16.20
CA GLU A 264 2.30 -11.79 -17.32
C GLU A 264 0.85 -11.52 -16.91
N LYS A 265 0.27 -12.35 -16.00
CA LYS A 265 -1.11 -12.18 -15.50
C LYS A 265 -1.22 -11.10 -14.43
N TYR A 266 -0.24 -11.03 -13.54
CA TYR A 266 -0.22 -10.15 -12.37
C TYR A 266 1.05 -9.27 -12.36
N PRO A 267 1.21 -8.35 -13.33
CA PRO A 267 2.34 -7.43 -13.34
C PRO A 267 2.31 -6.49 -12.12
N GLU A 268 1.12 -6.05 -11.69
CA GLU A 268 0.81 -5.39 -10.41
C GLU A 268 -0.72 -5.43 -10.15
N TYR A 269 -1.21 -5.03 -8.96
CA TYR A 269 -2.59 -5.30 -8.51
C TYR A 269 -3.25 -4.10 -7.78
N TYR A 270 -4.07 -3.29 -8.45
CA TYR A 270 -4.84 -2.14 -7.89
C TYR A 270 -5.89 -1.57 -8.90
N ASP A 271 -7.12 -1.17 -8.50
CA ASP A 271 -8.22 -0.73 -9.41
C ASP A 271 -9.45 -0.01 -8.70
N TYR A 272 -10.17 0.97 -9.35
CA TYR A 272 -11.57 1.53 -9.12
C TYR A 272 -11.89 2.91 -9.85
N GLU A 273 -13.17 3.43 -9.99
CA GLU A 273 -13.57 4.58 -10.91
C GLU A 273 -14.51 5.81 -10.45
N PRO A 274 -15.87 5.91 -10.61
CA PRO A 274 -16.56 7.05 -11.34
C PRO A 274 -17.63 7.98 -10.62
N LYS A 275 -18.10 9.23 -10.99
CA LYS A 275 -17.71 10.44 -11.82
C LYS A 275 -18.50 11.77 -11.43
N GLY A 276 -17.99 13.02 -11.63
CA GLY A 276 -18.80 14.31 -11.72
C GLY A 276 -18.13 15.73 -11.61
N LEU A 277 -18.66 16.81 -12.25
CA LEU A 277 -18.13 18.23 -12.33
C LEU A 277 -19.19 19.38 -12.46
N PHE A 278 -18.80 20.69 -12.40
CA PHE A 278 -19.67 21.90 -12.58
C PHE A 278 -18.97 23.16 -13.21
N ARG A 279 -19.66 24.32 -13.32
CA ARG A 279 -19.36 25.58 -14.11
C ARG A 279 -18.85 26.78 -13.28
N GLY A 280 -18.05 27.70 -13.87
CA GLY A 280 -17.49 28.90 -13.20
C GLY A 280 -17.12 30.10 -14.08
N GLU A 281 -16.43 31.10 -13.50
CA GLU A 281 -16.12 32.39 -14.15
C GLU A 281 -14.78 32.45 -14.92
N LYS A 282 -14.85 32.97 -16.15
CA LYS A 282 -13.79 33.56 -16.99
C LYS A 282 -12.45 32.82 -17.04
N GLY A 283 -12.32 31.99 -18.08
CA GLY A 283 -11.13 31.18 -18.34
C GLY A 283 -11.06 29.93 -17.47
N ARG A 284 -11.76 29.92 -16.32
CA ARG A 284 -11.86 28.77 -15.43
C ARG A 284 -13.29 28.34 -15.19
N THR A 285 -13.44 27.02 -15.10
CA THR A 285 -14.68 26.31 -14.84
C THR A 285 -14.66 25.84 -13.39
N ARG A 286 -15.69 26.21 -12.61
CA ARG A 286 -15.82 25.91 -11.17
C ARG A 286 -16.42 24.53 -10.97
N MET A 287 -15.52 23.56 -10.94
CA MET A 287 -15.72 22.22 -10.41
C MET A 287 -16.26 22.28 -8.98
N GLU A 288 -17.40 21.62 -8.73
CA GLU A 288 -17.90 21.34 -7.38
C GLU A 288 -17.88 19.81 -7.17
N VAL A 289 -17.22 19.33 -6.11
CA VAL A 289 -17.15 17.91 -5.76
C VAL A 289 -18.00 17.68 -4.52
N TYR A 290 -19.08 16.92 -4.66
CA TYR A 290 -19.96 16.56 -3.54
C TYR A 290 -19.60 15.17 -3.02
N TYR A 291 -19.31 15.07 -1.73
CA TYR A 291 -18.92 13.82 -1.08
C TYR A 291 -19.72 13.58 0.20
N GLY A 292 -19.69 12.35 0.70
CA GLY A 292 -20.32 11.99 1.97
C GLY A 292 -19.44 11.02 2.77
N VAL A 293 -19.37 11.23 4.08
CA VAL A 293 -18.53 10.43 4.99
C VAL A 293 -19.42 9.74 6.02
N PRO A 294 -19.52 8.39 6.01
CA PRO A 294 -20.31 7.65 6.99
C PRO A 294 -19.78 7.84 8.41
N PHE A 295 -20.67 7.97 9.39
CA PHE A 295 -20.29 8.21 10.78
C PHE A 295 -19.42 7.08 11.33
N ASN A 296 -19.69 5.81 10.97
CA ASN A 296 -18.84 4.68 11.35
C ASN A 296 -17.47 4.60 10.65
N LYS A 297 -17.09 5.62 9.86
CA LYS A 297 -15.74 5.82 9.31
C LYS A 297 -14.99 6.98 9.96
N VAL A 298 -15.68 7.87 10.66
CA VAL A 298 -15.06 8.94 11.47
C VAL A 298 -14.99 8.47 12.91
N LYS A 299 -13.86 8.67 13.57
CA LYS A 299 -13.75 8.41 15.01
C LYS A 299 -14.21 9.65 15.78
N PHE A 300 -15.31 9.49 16.51
CA PHE A 300 -15.87 10.53 17.36
C PHE A 300 -15.40 10.38 18.82
N GLU A 301 -15.15 11.51 19.47
CA GLU A 301 -14.95 11.64 20.91
C GLU A 301 -16.18 12.32 21.54
N GLU A 302 -16.58 11.91 22.74
CA GLU A 302 -17.82 12.36 23.42
C GLU A 302 -17.48 13.36 24.53
N GLU A 303 -17.94 14.60 24.38
CA GLU A 303 -17.85 15.62 25.43
C GLU A 303 -19.22 16.21 25.78
N GLY A 304 -19.78 15.75 26.89
CA GLY A 304 -21.04 16.27 27.46
C GLY A 304 -22.27 15.88 26.64
N GLU A 305 -22.82 16.83 25.87
CA GLU A 305 -23.97 16.58 24.98
C GLU A 305 -23.56 16.38 23.50
N TYR A 306 -22.26 16.42 23.18
CA TYR A 306 -21.78 16.48 21.79
C TYR A 306 -20.75 15.40 21.46
N TYR A 307 -20.85 14.89 20.24
CA TYR A 307 -19.79 14.16 19.54
C TYR A 307 -18.96 15.14 18.70
N TYR A 308 -17.64 15.03 18.82
CA TYR A 308 -16.66 15.75 18.00
C TYR A 308 -15.85 14.76 17.18
N GLY A 309 -15.65 15.03 15.90
CA GLY A 309 -14.81 14.23 15.01
C GLY A 309 -14.08 15.12 14.02
N ASN A 310 -12.95 14.68 13.48
CA ASN A 310 -12.16 15.46 12.53
C ASN A 310 -11.63 14.57 11.40
N TYR A 311 -11.77 15.05 10.17
CA TYR A 311 -11.15 14.44 9.00
C TYR A 311 -10.48 15.49 8.11
N GLU A 312 -9.53 15.01 7.33
CA GLU A 312 -8.80 15.74 6.29
C GLU A 312 -9.31 15.24 4.93
N VAL A 313 -9.57 16.16 4.00
CA VAL A 313 -10.06 15.83 2.66
C VAL A 313 -9.24 16.56 1.61
N GLY A 314 -8.78 15.84 0.60
CA GLY A 314 -8.02 16.38 -0.52
C GLY A 314 -8.72 16.16 -1.86
N VAL A 315 -8.63 17.15 -2.74
CA VAL A 315 -8.87 17.02 -4.17
C VAL A 315 -7.61 17.32 -4.96
N PHE A 316 -7.31 16.43 -5.89
CA PHE A 316 -6.13 16.48 -6.75
C PHE A 316 -6.56 16.35 -8.20
N LEU A 317 -5.95 17.16 -9.08
CA LEU A 317 -6.07 17.00 -10.53
C LEU A 317 -4.69 16.89 -11.15
N HIS A 318 -4.60 16.11 -12.23
CA HIS A 318 -3.39 15.92 -13.02
C HIS A 318 -3.72 16.09 -14.50
N ASP A 319 -2.87 16.80 -15.24
CA ASP A 319 -3.04 16.92 -16.69
C ASP A 319 -2.81 15.57 -17.41
N ARG A 320 -3.00 15.56 -18.74
CA ARG A 320 -2.78 14.38 -19.59
C ARG A 320 -1.34 13.84 -19.56
N ASN A 321 -0.39 14.60 -19.00
CA ASN A 321 1.01 14.22 -18.80
C ASN A 321 1.31 13.84 -17.33
N TRP A 322 0.27 13.63 -16.52
CA TRP A 322 0.33 13.33 -15.07
C TRP A 322 0.97 14.41 -14.19
N LYS A 323 1.10 15.64 -14.69
CA LYS A 323 1.53 16.78 -13.87
C LYS A 323 0.37 17.24 -13.00
N ARG A 324 0.56 17.25 -11.67
CA ARG A 324 -0.40 17.82 -10.69
C ARG A 324 -0.71 19.29 -11.06
N THR A 325 -1.97 19.60 -11.34
CA THR A 325 -2.47 20.94 -11.73
C THR A 325 -3.34 21.57 -10.65
N LEU A 326 -4.02 20.76 -9.84
CA LEU A 326 -4.76 21.17 -8.65
C LEU A 326 -4.34 20.32 -7.45
N GLU A 327 -4.26 20.99 -6.31
CA GLU A 327 -4.18 20.41 -4.97
C GLU A 327 -4.94 21.37 -4.05
N ASP A 328 -6.02 20.89 -3.44
CA ASP A 328 -6.77 21.60 -2.40
C ASP A 328 -7.08 20.60 -1.27
N VAL A 329 -6.53 20.88 -0.09
CA VAL A 329 -6.64 20.01 1.10
C VAL A 329 -7.28 20.82 2.22
N GLN A 330 -8.38 20.31 2.76
CA GLN A 330 -9.22 21.01 3.72
C GLN A 330 -9.40 20.20 5.01
N TYR A 331 -9.34 20.91 6.14
CA TYR A 331 -9.66 20.39 7.46
C TYR A 331 -11.14 20.53 7.75
N LYS A 332 -11.77 19.46 8.24
CA LYS A 332 -13.22 19.39 8.44
C LYS A 332 -13.53 18.89 9.86
N ASP A 333 -13.90 19.83 10.72
CA ASP A 333 -14.42 19.54 12.06
C ASP A 333 -15.92 19.20 11.99
N LEU A 334 -16.30 18.11 12.66
CA LEU A 334 -17.68 17.67 12.81
C LEU A 334 -18.10 17.83 14.26
N GLN A 335 -19.23 18.51 14.48
CA GLN A 335 -19.88 18.62 15.79
C GLN A 335 -21.36 18.23 15.66
N PHE A 336 -21.76 17.18 16.38
CA PHE A 336 -23.15 16.72 16.42
C PHE A 336 -23.61 16.56 17.87
N LYS A 337 -24.90 16.72 18.16
CA LYS A 337 -25.45 16.31 19.46
C LYS A 337 -25.47 14.78 19.55
N VAL A 338 -25.18 14.24 20.73
CA VAL A 338 -25.23 12.79 21.02
C VAL A 338 -26.61 12.18 20.69
N THR A 339 -27.68 12.96 20.86
CA THR A 339 -29.07 12.56 20.52
C THR A 339 -29.44 12.74 19.04
N GLY A 340 -28.54 13.26 18.21
CA GLY A 340 -28.80 13.62 16.81
C GLY A 340 -28.22 12.68 15.76
N ILE A 341 -27.26 11.82 16.12
CA ILE A 341 -26.61 10.83 15.23
C ILE A 341 -26.43 9.48 15.93
N ASP A 342 -26.20 8.43 15.15
CA ASP A 342 -25.65 7.15 15.61
C ASP A 342 -24.27 7.00 14.99
N THR A 343 -23.22 7.07 15.82
CA THR A 343 -21.82 6.98 15.40
C THR A 343 -21.41 5.58 14.92
N SER A 344 -22.22 4.55 15.17
CA SER A 344 -22.03 3.20 14.64
C SER A 344 -22.71 2.95 13.29
N SER A 345 -23.61 3.85 12.89
CA SER A 345 -24.40 3.72 11.65
C SER A 345 -23.64 4.07 10.37
N ASP A 346 -24.18 3.60 9.25
CA ASP A 346 -23.77 3.95 7.88
C ASP A 346 -24.37 5.27 7.37
N ALA A 347 -25.17 5.96 8.20
CA ALA A 347 -25.58 7.34 7.94
C ALA A 347 -24.35 8.24 7.85
N PHE A 348 -24.42 9.28 7.02
CA PHE A 348 -23.25 10.07 6.61
C PHE A 348 -23.49 11.57 6.72
N THR A 349 -22.40 12.31 7.00
CA THR A 349 -22.36 13.75 6.73
C THR A 349 -22.20 13.98 5.22
N VAL A 350 -22.59 15.16 4.74
CA VAL A 350 -22.45 15.58 3.33
C VAL A 350 -21.83 16.96 3.28
N ASP A 351 -20.81 17.13 2.45
CA ASP A 351 -20.09 18.40 2.26
C ASP A 351 -19.54 18.48 0.82
N GLN A 352 -18.86 19.58 0.50
CA GLN A 352 -18.43 19.93 -0.85
C GLN A 352 -17.02 20.55 -0.89
N LEU A 353 -16.33 20.34 -2.01
CA LEU A 353 -15.13 21.09 -2.43
C LEU A 353 -15.49 21.93 -3.66
N ILE A 354 -14.92 23.12 -3.80
CA ILE A 354 -15.24 24.07 -4.88
C ILE A 354 -13.95 24.68 -5.41
N ASN A 355 -13.59 24.37 -6.66
CA ASN A 355 -12.29 24.69 -7.24
C ASN A 355 -12.45 25.26 -8.64
N HIS A 356 -11.69 26.31 -8.98
CA HIS A 356 -11.72 26.93 -10.32
C HIS A 356 -10.57 26.37 -11.16
N VAL A 357 -10.91 25.60 -12.20
CA VAL A 357 -9.99 24.78 -13.00
C VAL A 357 -9.98 25.29 -14.45
N GLU A 358 -8.82 25.26 -15.13
CA GLU A 358 -8.76 25.55 -16.57
C GLU A 358 -9.51 24.43 -17.37
N PRO A 359 -10.09 24.70 -18.55
CA PRO A 359 -10.70 23.67 -19.39
C PRO A 359 -9.69 22.67 -19.99
N ASP A 360 -9.69 21.43 -19.50
CA ASP A 360 -9.00 20.26 -20.10
C ASP A 360 -9.60 18.95 -19.56
N SER A 361 -9.14 17.81 -20.10
CA SER A 361 -9.38 16.47 -19.54
C SER A 361 -8.27 16.13 -18.55
N TYR A 362 -8.62 15.92 -17.28
CA TYR A 362 -7.71 15.61 -16.18
C TYR A 362 -7.90 14.18 -15.65
N TYR A 363 -6.86 13.63 -15.03
CA TYR A 363 -7.05 12.62 -13.98
C TYR A 363 -7.41 13.32 -12.68
N PHE A 364 -8.24 12.69 -11.86
CA PHE A 364 -8.90 13.29 -10.71
C PHE A 364 -8.87 12.31 -9.53
N ALA A 365 -8.55 12.81 -8.34
CA ALA A 365 -8.65 12.04 -7.11
C ALA A 365 -9.38 12.84 -6.03
N VAL A 366 -10.24 12.15 -5.27
CA VAL A 366 -10.78 12.60 -3.98
C VAL A 366 -10.31 11.63 -2.93
N GLU A 367 -9.74 12.16 -1.85
CA GLU A 367 -9.16 11.37 -0.79
C GLU A 367 -9.58 11.94 0.56
N ILE A 368 -9.88 11.07 1.52
CA ILE A 368 -10.42 11.42 2.83
C ILE A 368 -9.71 10.56 3.88
N GLN A 369 -9.20 11.19 4.94
CA GLN A 369 -8.55 10.51 6.06
C GLN A 369 -9.12 10.99 7.40
N ASP A 370 -9.59 10.07 8.23
CA ASP A 370 -9.91 10.34 9.63
C ASP A 370 -8.63 10.60 10.42
N ARG A 371 -8.60 11.64 11.27
CA ARG A 371 -7.36 12.03 11.96
C ARG A 371 -7.02 11.21 13.21
N TYR A 372 -7.90 10.31 13.65
CA TYR A 372 -7.76 9.62 14.93
C TYR A 372 -7.83 8.08 14.83
N SER A 373 -7.88 7.55 13.60
CA SER A 373 -7.91 6.13 13.24
C SER A 373 -7.23 5.89 11.87
N ASP A 374 -7.03 4.63 11.50
CA ASP A 374 -6.46 4.26 10.20
C ASP A 374 -7.47 4.32 9.03
N ASN A 375 -8.63 4.96 9.21
CA ASN A 375 -9.70 4.99 8.21
C ASN A 375 -9.36 5.99 7.09
N VAL A 376 -9.19 5.46 5.89
CA VAL A 376 -8.98 6.21 4.65
C VAL A 376 -10.03 5.80 3.61
N GLY A 377 -10.61 6.79 2.93
CA GLY A 377 -11.39 6.59 1.71
C GLY A 377 -10.67 7.27 0.54
N THR A 378 -10.47 6.55 -0.56
CA THR A 378 -9.95 7.12 -1.81
C THR A 378 -10.85 6.78 -2.97
N TYR A 379 -10.85 7.66 -3.96
CA TYR A 379 -11.69 7.62 -5.14
C TYR A 379 -10.91 8.31 -6.28
N ARG A 380 -10.80 7.68 -7.46
CA ARG A 380 -9.98 8.18 -8.57
C ARG A 380 -10.64 7.92 -9.92
N ASP A 381 -10.56 8.90 -10.82
CA ASP A 381 -11.29 8.91 -12.08
C ASP A 381 -10.59 9.78 -13.16
N THR A 382 -11.15 9.79 -14.37
CA THR A 382 -10.91 10.80 -15.41
C THR A 382 -12.07 11.78 -15.49
N VAL A 383 -11.77 13.07 -15.66
CA VAL A 383 -12.75 14.14 -15.51
C VAL A 383 -12.53 15.23 -16.58
N ASN A 384 -13.59 15.61 -17.31
CA ASN A 384 -13.48 16.51 -18.46
C ASN A 384 -14.08 17.89 -18.15
N VAL A 385 -13.22 18.87 -17.91
CA VAL A 385 -13.61 20.25 -17.58
C VAL A 385 -13.86 21.01 -18.89
N GLU A 386 -15.13 21.26 -19.21
CA GLU A 386 -15.51 22.02 -20.41
C GLU A 386 -15.34 23.54 -20.22
N GLU A 387 -15.09 24.26 -21.31
CA GLU A 387 -15.14 25.73 -21.34
C GLU A 387 -16.60 26.17 -21.52
N TYR A 388 -17.15 26.93 -20.57
CA TYR A 388 -18.51 27.45 -20.64
C TYR A 388 -18.51 28.91 -21.11
N GLY A 389 -18.85 29.12 -22.38
CA GLY A 389 -18.90 30.44 -23.02
C GLY A 389 -20.32 31.00 -23.18
N TYR A 390 -20.43 32.09 -23.95
CA TYR A 390 -21.71 32.71 -24.34
C TYR A 390 -21.99 32.60 -25.85
N GLU A 391 -21.09 32.00 -26.64
CA GLU A 391 -21.21 31.93 -28.10
C GLU A 391 -22.03 30.72 -28.60
N THR A 392 -22.25 29.71 -27.75
CA THR A 392 -23.05 28.52 -28.05
C THR A 392 -23.99 28.19 -26.89
N LEU A 393 -25.06 27.44 -27.19
CA LEU A 393 -25.92 26.90 -26.15
C LEU A 393 -25.23 25.71 -25.49
N GLN A 394 -24.88 25.84 -24.23
CA GLN A 394 -24.29 24.79 -23.38
C GLN A 394 -25.23 24.48 -22.22
N ILE A 395 -24.96 23.42 -21.47
CA ILE A 395 -25.68 23.04 -20.25
C ILE A 395 -24.68 22.41 -19.29
N SER A 396 -24.79 22.69 -17.99
CA SER A 396 -23.92 22.03 -17.01
C SER A 396 -24.25 20.55 -16.83
N ASP A 397 -23.33 19.85 -16.18
CA ASP A 397 -23.61 18.56 -15.55
C ASP A 397 -24.84 18.64 -14.62
N ILE A 398 -25.53 17.52 -14.43
CA ILE A 398 -26.80 17.45 -13.70
C ILE A 398 -26.54 17.20 -12.21
N GLN A 399 -26.76 18.21 -11.36
CA GLN A 399 -26.66 18.05 -9.91
C GLN A 399 -27.89 17.36 -9.32
N THR A 400 -27.68 16.18 -8.72
CA THR A 400 -28.67 15.51 -7.87
C THR A 400 -28.64 16.07 -6.45
N ALA A 401 -29.80 16.44 -5.91
CA ALA A 401 -29.95 17.02 -4.58
C ALA A 401 -30.99 16.29 -3.71
N PHE A 402 -30.81 16.37 -2.39
CA PHE A 402 -31.81 16.03 -1.39
C PHE A 402 -32.84 17.15 -1.17
N ASN A 403 -32.42 18.41 -1.36
CA ASN A 403 -33.26 19.59 -1.21
C ASN A 403 -32.62 20.80 -1.94
N ILE A 404 -33.45 21.73 -2.41
CA ILE A 404 -33.04 23.01 -2.98
C ILE A 404 -33.91 24.11 -2.34
N LYS A 405 -33.29 25.17 -1.83
CA LYS A 405 -33.95 26.32 -1.20
C LYS A 405 -33.37 27.62 -1.72
N MET A 406 -34.19 28.65 -1.86
CA MET A 406 -33.69 30.02 -2.07
C MET A 406 -33.30 30.69 -0.74
N LEU A 407 -32.29 31.57 -0.76
CA LEU A 407 -31.91 32.46 0.34
C LEU A 407 -32.93 33.60 0.47
N ASP A 408 -33.18 34.29 -0.65
CA ASP A 408 -34.27 35.25 -0.83
C ASP A 408 -35.34 34.63 -1.75
N SER A 409 -36.54 34.42 -1.21
CA SER A 409 -37.68 33.87 -1.95
C SER A 409 -38.37 34.87 -2.89
N LEU A 410 -37.97 36.14 -2.85
CA LEU A 410 -38.39 37.19 -3.80
C LEU A 410 -37.30 37.54 -4.81
N GLY A 411 -36.09 37.00 -4.64
CA GLY A 411 -34.93 37.22 -5.51
C GLY A 411 -35.00 36.42 -6.82
N ALA A 412 -34.04 36.67 -7.70
CA ALA A 412 -33.86 35.88 -8.93
C ALA A 412 -33.33 34.47 -8.60
N VAL A 413 -33.66 33.48 -9.43
CA VAL A 413 -33.13 32.12 -9.32
C VAL A 413 -31.72 32.08 -9.94
N THR A 414 -30.70 32.38 -9.14
CA THR A 414 -29.28 32.31 -9.53
C THR A 414 -28.52 31.30 -8.67
N ARG A 415 -27.33 30.87 -9.08
CA ARG A 415 -26.51 29.89 -8.35
C ARG A 415 -26.19 30.35 -6.93
N GLU A 416 -26.06 31.67 -6.72
CA GLU A 416 -25.74 32.33 -5.45
C GLU A 416 -26.96 32.44 -4.52
N ASN A 417 -28.17 32.57 -5.08
CA ASN A 417 -29.40 32.59 -4.30
C ASN A 417 -29.86 31.18 -3.87
N LEU A 418 -29.16 30.11 -4.26
CA LEU A 418 -29.58 28.72 -4.03
C LEU A 418 -28.72 27.98 -2.99
N ILE A 419 -29.32 27.65 -1.84
CA ILE A 419 -28.82 26.61 -0.95
C ILE A 419 -29.27 25.26 -1.54
N ILE A 420 -28.30 24.50 -2.03
CA ILE A 420 -28.51 23.14 -2.53
C ILE A 420 -27.90 22.18 -1.50
N THR A 421 -28.69 21.21 -1.04
CA THR A 421 -28.17 20.08 -0.25
C THR A 421 -27.93 18.92 -1.22
N PRO A 422 -26.69 18.64 -1.64
CA PRO A 422 -26.42 17.65 -2.68
C PRO A 422 -26.74 16.23 -2.20
N ASN A 423 -26.96 15.32 -3.15
CA ASN A 423 -27.13 13.88 -2.92
C ASN A 423 -26.00 13.10 -3.62
N PRO A 424 -24.80 12.98 -2.99
CA PRO A 424 -23.68 12.23 -3.56
C PRO A 424 -24.01 10.76 -3.89
N PRO A 425 -24.66 9.95 -3.03
CA PRO A 425 -24.92 8.54 -3.34
C PRO A 425 -26.06 8.33 -4.34
N ARG A 426 -26.74 9.39 -4.80
CA ARG A 426 -27.87 9.38 -5.75
C ARG A 426 -29.02 8.44 -5.32
N PHE A 427 -29.11 8.12 -4.03
CA PHE A 427 -30.13 7.27 -3.44
C PHE A 427 -31.37 8.10 -3.07
N TYR A 428 -32.55 7.55 -3.32
CA TYR A 428 -33.83 8.18 -3.03
C TYR A 428 -34.81 7.15 -2.45
N ARG A 429 -35.60 7.54 -1.44
CA ARG A 429 -36.73 6.72 -1.00
C ARG A 429 -37.83 6.77 -2.07
N ALA A 430 -38.58 5.69 -2.28
CA ALA A 430 -39.57 5.58 -3.37
C ALA A 430 -40.64 6.71 -3.41
N ASN A 431 -40.93 7.34 -2.27
CA ASN A 431 -41.91 8.44 -2.15
C ASN A 431 -41.24 9.82 -1.93
N GLN A 432 -39.94 9.96 -2.21
CA GLN A 432 -39.16 11.19 -2.01
C GLN A 432 -39.09 12.00 -3.32
N PRO A 433 -39.35 13.32 -3.29
CA PRO A 433 -39.09 14.18 -4.44
C PRO A 433 -37.61 14.17 -4.84
N ILE A 434 -37.34 14.02 -6.14
CA ILE A 434 -36.00 14.14 -6.71
C ILE A 434 -35.78 15.61 -7.03
N TYR A 435 -34.81 16.24 -6.38
CA TYR A 435 -34.39 17.61 -6.70
C TYR A 435 -33.20 17.56 -7.66
N ILE A 436 -33.28 18.36 -8.72
CA ILE A 436 -32.27 18.47 -9.77
C ILE A 436 -31.94 19.94 -9.98
N TYR A 437 -30.66 20.24 -10.16
CA TYR A 437 -30.15 21.54 -10.57
C TYR A 437 -29.19 21.40 -11.75
N TYR A 438 -29.18 22.40 -12.63
CA TYR A 438 -28.23 22.57 -13.73
C TYR A 438 -28.24 24.05 -14.15
N GLU A 439 -27.20 24.47 -14.87
CA GLU A 439 -27.09 25.80 -15.48
C GLU A 439 -27.12 25.72 -17.01
N ILE A 440 -27.40 26.87 -17.64
CA ILE A 440 -27.34 27.17 -19.08
C ILE A 440 -26.51 28.45 -19.24
#